data_AF-S9Q4H4-F1
#
_entry.id   AF-S9Q4H4-F1
#
_cell.length_a   1.000
_cell.length_b   1.000
_cell.length_c   1.000
_cell.angle_alpha   90.00
_cell.angle_beta   90.00
_cell.angle_gamma   90.00
#
_symmetry.space_group_name_H-M   'P 1'
#
loop_
_entity.id
_entity.type
_entity.pdbx_description
1 polymer ?
#
loop_
_entity_poly.entity_id
_entity_poly.type
_entity_poly.pdbx_seq_one_letter_code
_entity_poly.pdbx_strand_id
1 'polypeptide(L)'
;MTRHRFVNEGAGVFAALVLAGCGSTPSETGSESRPGAEQPSAAVSAPLAVSKTFTKKVYVHLMPWFESNTTSGNGSWGVHWTMANKNPNVVDGTGKRQIASHYYPLIGPYGSGDKDVIEYQLLLMKYAGVDGVLIDWPGTLNCVDYPKNKQNAEAFINKTAAAGLEFAIVYEDNNLTLAPGYGCSVPDKYAAARNDMIYMRDNYFSRGNYIKINNAPLLLDFGPQTFKSPGDWSNIFSPLSTKPTFLTLWYQNGDAGANAQGEYPWIYSDFTTGLQNFYNNRPLGVKFGVAYPGFNTFYTAGGWGGPTWSLPYNGTGTFGQTMDMAKNSGVNWIQLATWNDYGEGTMIEPTREYGYGFLTTLQQKLGVPYGQSQLELIGKLYEQRKQYAGDASKQSQLNEAFNYFVALQPDKAATILGGGTTNPPPPTNPTVTNSGFESGMTGWNTWSPNGTAGAAFTETYNGGYNSANHLTHYSPGAFETWTYQTINGLPNGNYRVRAWVRKGGDFGFSRLQAKTCASCSPAATNLGTYGAWTQLETPTLAVTAGYLEFGLHTQATSGSSYVHLDDVQLIRQ
;
A
#
# COMPACT_ATOMS: atom_id res chain seq x y z
N MET A 1 28.99 -48.36 -55.28
CA MET A 1 27.56 -48.58 -55.00
C MET A 1 26.96 -47.19 -54.69
N THR A 2 26.01 -46.59 -55.42
CA THR A 2 24.55 -46.90 -55.58
C THR A 2 23.84 -47.08 -54.22
N ARG A 3 22.79 -46.35 -53.80
CA ARG A 3 21.99 -45.16 -54.25
C ARG A 3 21.35 -44.54 -52.96
N HIS A 4 20.81 -43.31 -52.81
CA HIS A 4 20.62 -42.06 -53.58
C HIS A 4 20.49 -40.87 -52.55
N ARG A 5 20.65 -39.57 -52.87
CA ARG A 5 19.69 -38.55 -53.41
C ARG A 5 18.28 -38.54 -52.76
N PHE A 6 17.63 -37.39 -52.46
CA PHE A 6 17.76 -36.00 -52.96
C PHE A 6 17.66 -34.89 -51.86
N VAL A 7 17.57 -33.60 -52.24
CA VAL A 7 17.69 -32.37 -51.40
C VAL A 7 16.74 -31.26 -51.94
N ASN A 8 16.47 -30.20 -51.14
CA ASN A 8 15.71 -28.95 -51.47
C ASN A 8 14.19 -29.11 -51.72
N GLU A 9 13.34 -28.07 -51.73
CA GLU A 9 13.45 -26.58 -51.65
C GLU A 9 12.35 -26.05 -50.67
N GLY A 10 11.98 -24.78 -50.45
CA GLY A 10 12.22 -23.44 -51.04
C GLY A 10 11.31 -22.40 -50.30
N ALA A 11 11.31 -21.10 -50.65
CA ALA A 11 10.68 -20.03 -49.82
C ALA A 11 9.73 -19.05 -50.56
N GLY A 12 8.88 -18.32 -49.81
CA GLY A 12 8.06 -17.17 -50.25
C GLY A 12 6.54 -17.44 -50.41
N VAL A 13 5.63 -16.46 -50.50
CA VAL A 13 5.67 -14.99 -50.31
C VAL A 13 4.22 -14.48 -50.01
N PHE A 14 4.06 -13.23 -49.54
CA PHE A 14 2.80 -12.51 -49.30
C PHE A 14 1.72 -12.61 -50.40
N ALA A 15 0.45 -12.60 -49.98
CA ALA A 15 -0.64 -11.87 -50.66
C ALA A 15 -1.78 -11.54 -49.66
N ALA A 16 -2.52 -10.45 -49.89
CA ALA A 16 -3.73 -10.09 -49.15
C ALA A 16 -4.85 -9.74 -50.15
N LEU A 17 -6.12 -9.95 -49.77
CA LEU A 17 -7.27 -9.54 -50.57
C LEU A 17 -8.36 -8.92 -49.69
N VAL A 18 -8.99 -7.87 -50.21
CA VAL A 18 -10.19 -7.21 -49.65
C VAL A 18 -11.32 -7.40 -50.65
N LEU A 19 -12.53 -7.71 -50.16
CA LEU A 19 -13.77 -7.57 -50.91
C LEU A 19 -14.87 -7.01 -50.00
N ALA A 20 -15.72 -6.18 -50.59
CA ALA A 20 -16.88 -5.58 -49.95
C ALA A 20 -18.15 -5.91 -50.76
N GLY A 21 -19.30 -5.89 -50.10
CA GLY A 21 -20.60 -6.08 -50.75
C GLY A 21 -21.72 -5.47 -49.91
N CYS A 22 -22.59 -4.69 -50.56
CA CYS A 22 -23.77 -4.11 -49.92
C CYS A 22 -24.98 -5.07 -50.00
N GLY A 23 -25.94 -4.92 -49.09
CA GLY A 23 -27.05 -5.87 -48.93
C GLY A 23 -28.37 -5.46 -49.59
N SER A 24 -29.34 -6.37 -49.52
CA SER A 24 -30.76 -6.14 -49.84
C SER A 24 -31.67 -7.09 -49.05
N THR A 25 -32.72 -6.53 -48.45
CA THR A 25 -33.91 -7.22 -47.88
C THR A 25 -34.94 -7.47 -49.01
N PRO A 26 -35.95 -8.38 -48.89
CA PRO A 26 -36.95 -8.35 -47.80
C PRO A 26 -37.67 -9.66 -47.40
N SER A 27 -38.67 -9.48 -46.52
CA SER A 27 -39.86 -10.32 -46.25
C SER A 27 -39.73 -11.54 -45.31
N GLU A 28 -40.84 -11.81 -44.63
CA GLU A 28 -40.95 -12.56 -43.38
C GLU A 28 -41.44 -14.01 -43.58
N THR A 29 -40.91 -14.94 -42.78
CA THR A 29 -41.73 -15.87 -41.98
C THR A 29 -41.05 -16.07 -40.63
N GLY A 30 -41.81 -16.33 -39.56
CA GLY A 30 -41.26 -16.43 -38.21
C GLY A 30 -41.69 -17.68 -37.46
N SER A 31 -40.79 -18.21 -36.63
CA SER A 31 -41.13 -19.10 -35.52
C SER A 31 -40.08 -19.04 -34.39
N GLU A 32 -40.60 -19.12 -33.17
CA GLU A 32 -39.95 -19.62 -31.93
C GLU A 32 -38.65 -18.97 -31.42
N SER A 33 -38.78 -18.25 -30.31
CA SER A 33 -37.70 -17.71 -29.50
C SER A 33 -36.90 -18.80 -28.77
N ARG A 34 -35.60 -18.90 -29.05
CA ARG A 34 -34.64 -19.55 -28.14
C ARG A 34 -34.29 -18.62 -26.97
N PRO A 35 -33.93 -19.16 -25.78
CA PRO A 35 -33.37 -18.35 -24.70
C PRO A 35 -32.16 -17.56 -25.19
N GLY A 36 -32.04 -16.31 -24.76
CA GLY A 36 -30.98 -15.41 -25.22
C GLY A 36 -29.59 -15.95 -24.90
N ALA A 37 -28.66 -15.83 -25.87
CA ALA A 37 -27.24 -15.98 -25.58
C ALA A 37 -26.81 -14.93 -24.55
N GLU A 38 -25.87 -15.28 -23.66
CA GLU A 38 -25.30 -14.32 -22.73
C GLU A 38 -24.76 -13.10 -23.49
N GLN A 39 -25.06 -11.90 -22.96
CA GLN A 39 -24.39 -10.69 -23.40
C GLN A 39 -22.88 -10.87 -23.22
N PRO A 40 -22.04 -10.50 -24.20
CA PRO A 40 -20.59 -10.64 -24.06
C PRO A 40 -20.12 -9.84 -22.85
N SER A 41 -19.47 -10.53 -21.91
CA SER A 41 -18.90 -9.94 -20.70
C SER A 41 -18.11 -8.68 -21.05
N ALA A 42 -18.36 -7.58 -20.34
CA ALA A 42 -17.75 -6.29 -20.63
C ALA A 42 -16.22 -6.43 -20.66
N ALA A 43 -15.61 -6.16 -21.81
CA ALA A 43 -14.19 -6.40 -22.03
C ALA A 43 -13.36 -5.70 -20.94
N VAL A 44 -12.55 -6.48 -20.22
CA VAL A 44 -11.74 -6.00 -19.10
C VAL A 44 -10.83 -4.88 -19.62
N SER A 45 -11.07 -3.66 -19.13
CA SER A 45 -10.27 -2.50 -19.47
C SER A 45 -8.81 -2.78 -19.14
N ALA A 46 -7.90 -2.46 -20.06
CA ALA A 46 -6.47 -2.58 -19.81
C ALA A 46 -6.09 -1.77 -18.56
N PRO A 47 -5.21 -2.29 -17.70
CA PRO A 47 -4.87 -1.64 -16.44
C PRO A 47 -4.20 -0.29 -16.69
N LEU A 48 -4.74 0.79 -16.09
CA LEU A 48 -4.18 2.12 -16.26
C LEU A 48 -3.08 2.39 -15.22
N ALA A 49 -1.98 2.98 -15.65
CA ALA A 49 -0.90 3.43 -14.78
C ALA A 49 -1.37 4.63 -13.93
N VAL A 50 -1.01 4.64 -12.65
CA VAL A 50 -1.36 5.75 -11.74
C VAL A 50 -0.50 6.98 -12.06
N SER A 51 -1.16 8.08 -12.40
CA SER A 51 -0.51 9.38 -12.57
C SER A 51 0.13 9.84 -11.27
N LYS A 52 1.38 10.31 -11.34
CA LYS A 52 2.14 10.87 -10.21
C LYS A 52 3.11 11.92 -10.72
N THR A 53 3.43 12.94 -9.92
CA THR A 53 4.39 13.98 -10.31
C THR A 53 5.84 13.50 -10.25
N PHE A 54 6.13 12.48 -9.43
CA PHE A 54 7.44 11.85 -9.35
C PHE A 54 7.62 10.79 -10.46
N THR A 55 8.44 11.12 -11.46
CA THR A 55 8.61 10.35 -12.70
C THR A 55 9.56 9.15 -12.63
N LYS A 56 10.28 8.97 -11.51
CA LYS A 56 11.22 7.86 -11.30
C LYS A 56 10.51 6.62 -10.75
N LYS A 57 11.13 5.46 -10.95
CA LYS A 57 10.56 4.16 -10.58
C LYS A 57 10.61 3.94 -9.07
N VAL A 58 9.50 3.47 -8.52
CA VAL A 58 9.31 3.12 -7.10
C VAL A 58 8.77 1.71 -7.03
N TYR A 59 9.55 0.80 -6.47
CA TYR A 59 9.18 -0.59 -6.26
C TYR A 59 9.04 -0.89 -4.77
N VAL A 60 8.26 -1.91 -4.38
CA VAL A 60 8.15 -2.33 -2.97
C VAL A 60 8.64 -3.76 -2.79
N HIS A 61 9.36 -4.03 -1.71
CA HIS A 61 9.83 -5.38 -1.39
C HIS A 61 8.74 -6.17 -0.63
N LEU A 62 8.27 -7.29 -1.19
CA LEU A 62 7.21 -8.14 -0.65
C LEU A 62 7.76 -9.45 -0.08
N MET A 63 7.27 -9.84 1.10
CA MET A 63 7.53 -11.13 1.74
C MET A 63 6.37 -12.12 1.52
N PRO A 64 6.57 -13.25 0.82
CA PRO A 64 5.51 -14.21 0.49
C PRO A 64 5.28 -15.29 1.58
N TRP A 65 5.88 -15.14 2.76
CA TRP A 65 6.07 -16.23 3.73
C TRP A 65 5.04 -16.34 4.87
N PHE A 66 3.96 -15.56 4.83
CA PHE A 66 2.93 -15.59 5.89
C PHE A 66 1.86 -16.62 5.59
N GLU A 67 1.42 -17.38 6.59
CA GLU A 67 0.42 -18.44 6.42
C GLU A 67 -0.57 -18.49 7.58
N SER A 68 -1.87 -18.45 7.27
CA SER A 68 -2.93 -18.76 8.24
C SER A 68 -3.09 -20.28 8.40
N ASN A 69 -3.81 -20.68 9.44
CA ASN A 69 -4.27 -22.06 9.59
C ASN A 69 -5.24 -22.55 8.49
N THR A 70 -5.73 -21.67 7.61
CA THR A 70 -6.57 -22.04 6.46
C THR A 70 -5.81 -22.08 5.13
N THR A 71 -4.71 -21.34 4.98
CA THR A 71 -3.93 -21.29 3.73
C THR A 71 -2.76 -22.26 3.68
N SER A 72 -2.27 -22.71 4.85
CA SER A 72 -1.06 -23.53 4.99
C SER A 72 -1.18 -24.95 4.46
N GLY A 73 -2.42 -25.42 4.21
CA GLY A 73 -2.72 -26.79 3.77
C GLY A 73 -2.57 -27.86 4.86
N ASN A 74 -2.02 -27.53 6.03
CA ASN A 74 -1.80 -28.47 7.15
C ASN A 74 -2.55 -28.10 8.44
N GLY A 75 -3.40 -27.06 8.42
CA GLY A 75 -4.18 -26.61 9.57
C GLY A 75 -3.40 -25.81 10.62
N SER A 76 -2.10 -25.55 10.40
CA SER A 76 -1.23 -24.82 11.32
C SER A 76 -0.94 -23.39 10.84
N TRP A 77 -0.61 -22.48 11.75
CA TRP A 77 -0.12 -21.14 11.40
C TRP A 77 1.34 -21.23 10.94
N GLY A 78 1.71 -20.40 9.96
CA GLY A 78 3.07 -20.32 9.42
C GLY A 78 4.08 -19.78 10.43
N VAL A 79 5.34 -20.19 10.28
CA VAL A 79 6.39 -19.87 11.26
C VAL A 79 6.65 -18.36 11.37
N HIS A 80 6.42 -17.60 10.30
CA HIS A 80 6.53 -16.13 10.30
C HIS A 80 5.43 -15.41 11.10
N TRP A 81 4.33 -16.09 11.51
CA TRP A 81 3.38 -15.57 12.51
C TRP A 81 3.62 -16.12 13.92
N THR A 82 4.31 -17.25 14.09
CA THR A 82 4.54 -17.88 15.41
C THR A 82 5.90 -17.55 16.02
N MET A 83 6.92 -17.36 15.17
CA MET A 83 8.33 -17.62 15.49
C MET A 83 8.44 -18.90 16.33
N ALA A 84 9.22 -18.91 17.41
CA ALA A 84 9.36 -20.06 18.29
C ALA A 84 8.34 -20.12 19.45
N ASN A 85 7.59 -19.04 19.73
CA ASN A 85 6.87 -18.90 21.01
C ASN A 85 5.52 -18.14 20.99
N LYS A 86 4.90 -17.91 19.83
CA LYS A 86 3.57 -17.28 19.70
C LYS A 86 2.56 -18.25 19.08
N ASN A 87 1.31 -18.21 19.58
CA ASN A 87 0.22 -19.06 19.13
C ASN A 87 -0.96 -18.19 18.67
N PRO A 88 -1.11 -17.92 17.36
CA PRO A 88 -2.17 -17.05 16.84
C PRO A 88 -3.60 -17.59 17.02
N ASN A 89 -3.79 -18.81 17.56
CA ASN A 89 -5.09 -19.29 18.02
C ASN A 89 -5.51 -18.67 19.37
N VAL A 90 -4.57 -18.13 20.15
CA VAL A 90 -4.85 -17.27 21.30
C VAL A 90 -5.28 -15.91 20.78
N VAL A 91 -6.46 -15.45 21.20
CA VAL A 91 -7.06 -14.17 20.81
C VAL A 91 -7.42 -13.40 22.07
N ASP A 92 -7.07 -12.10 22.12
CA ASP A 92 -7.45 -11.23 23.24
C ASP A 92 -8.87 -10.65 23.11
N GLY A 93 -9.32 -9.93 24.13
CA GLY A 93 -10.63 -9.28 24.16
C GLY A 93 -10.83 -8.17 23.12
N THR A 94 -9.82 -7.80 22.34
CA THR A 94 -9.87 -6.85 21.21
C THR A 94 -9.86 -7.55 19.83
N GLY A 95 -9.91 -8.89 19.83
CA GLY A 95 -9.75 -9.69 18.62
C GLY A 95 -8.31 -9.70 18.08
N LYS A 96 -7.30 -9.24 18.85
CA LYS A 96 -5.90 -9.30 18.44
C LYS A 96 -5.38 -10.72 18.69
N ARG A 97 -4.92 -11.40 17.65
CA ARG A 97 -4.26 -12.72 17.74
C ARG A 97 -2.86 -12.56 18.30
N GLN A 98 -2.40 -13.53 19.09
CA GLN A 98 -1.02 -13.57 19.56
C GLN A 98 -0.06 -13.95 18.40
N ILE A 99 0.45 -12.94 17.70
CA ILE A 99 1.41 -13.09 16.59
C ILE A 99 2.82 -12.64 16.98
N ALA A 100 3.81 -13.07 16.20
CA ALA A 100 5.22 -12.69 16.32
C ALA A 100 5.55 -11.35 15.64
N SER A 101 4.84 -10.29 16.02
CA SER A 101 5.12 -8.92 15.59
C SER A 101 4.70 -7.91 16.65
N HIS A 102 5.39 -6.76 16.67
CA HIS A 102 4.95 -5.58 17.43
C HIS A 102 3.73 -4.89 16.77
N TYR A 103 3.54 -5.08 15.46
CA TYR A 103 2.57 -4.37 14.64
C TYR A 103 1.52 -5.35 14.10
N TYR A 104 0.25 -4.95 14.09
CA TYR A 104 -0.84 -5.82 13.68
C TYR A 104 -1.39 -5.40 12.33
N PRO A 105 -1.42 -6.28 11.31
CA PRO A 105 -2.02 -5.97 10.02
C PRO A 105 -3.46 -5.46 10.20
N LEU A 106 -3.86 -4.43 9.45
CA LEU A 106 -5.18 -3.82 9.59
C LEU A 106 -6.29 -4.83 9.29
N ILE A 107 -6.06 -5.71 8.30
CA ILE A 107 -6.93 -6.83 7.92
C ILE A 107 -6.77 -8.10 8.80
N GLY A 108 -5.89 -8.05 9.81
CA GLY A 108 -5.48 -9.20 10.62
C GLY A 108 -4.44 -10.10 9.93
N PRO A 109 -3.80 -11.03 10.68
CA PRO A 109 -2.79 -11.93 10.12
C PRO A 109 -3.40 -12.91 9.13
N TYR A 110 -2.71 -13.11 8.01
CA TYR A 110 -3.23 -13.67 6.78
C TYR A 110 -2.32 -14.77 6.20
N GLY A 111 -2.74 -15.40 5.09
CA GLY A 111 -1.84 -16.16 4.22
C GLY A 111 -1.46 -15.37 2.97
N SER A 112 -0.17 -15.31 2.62
CA SER A 112 0.31 -14.53 1.46
C SER A 112 -0.20 -15.09 0.12
N GLY A 113 -0.63 -16.36 0.08
CA GLY A 113 -1.31 -16.96 -1.07
C GLY A 113 -2.82 -16.70 -1.15
N ASP A 114 -3.43 -15.96 -0.22
CA ASP A 114 -4.87 -15.68 -0.24
C ASP A 114 -5.23 -14.68 -1.35
N LYS A 115 -6.08 -15.11 -2.29
CA LYS A 115 -6.48 -14.34 -3.49
C LYS A 115 -7.04 -12.94 -3.20
N ASP A 116 -7.70 -12.74 -2.05
CA ASP A 116 -8.33 -11.47 -1.70
C ASP A 116 -7.33 -10.56 -0.99
N VAL A 117 -6.38 -11.13 -0.25
CA VAL A 117 -5.22 -10.41 0.32
C VAL A 117 -4.32 -9.90 -0.80
N ILE A 118 -4.00 -10.75 -1.78
CA ILE A 118 -3.23 -10.37 -2.98
C ILE A 118 -3.97 -9.24 -3.75
N GLU A 119 -5.29 -9.32 -3.88
CA GLU A 119 -6.13 -8.29 -4.51
C GLU A 119 -6.09 -6.95 -3.74
N TYR A 120 -6.24 -6.99 -2.42
CA TYR A 120 -6.12 -5.84 -1.51
C TYR A 120 -4.74 -5.17 -1.62
N GLN A 121 -3.67 -5.95 -1.48
CA GLN A 121 -2.29 -5.47 -1.48
C GLN A 121 -1.91 -4.82 -2.81
N LEU A 122 -2.18 -5.47 -3.94
CA LEU A 122 -1.88 -4.92 -5.26
C LEU A 122 -2.65 -3.63 -5.56
N LEU A 123 -3.91 -3.52 -5.13
CA LEU A 123 -4.68 -2.28 -5.29
C LEU A 123 -4.14 -1.16 -4.41
N LEU A 124 -3.76 -1.45 -3.15
CA LEU A 124 -3.13 -0.44 -2.28
C LEU A 124 -1.78 0.03 -2.82
N MET A 125 -0.90 -0.88 -3.27
CA MET A 125 0.38 -0.55 -3.91
C MET A 125 0.16 0.38 -5.11
N LYS A 126 -0.77 0.02 -6.01
CA LYS A 126 -1.16 0.82 -7.17
C LYS A 126 -1.61 2.22 -6.75
N TYR A 127 -2.60 2.33 -5.86
CA TYR A 127 -3.16 3.62 -5.43
C TYR A 127 -2.21 4.46 -4.54
N ALA A 128 -1.14 3.85 -4.01
CA ALA A 128 -0.05 4.55 -3.33
C ALA A 128 1.05 5.05 -4.30
N GLY A 129 1.00 4.70 -5.58
CA GLY A 129 1.93 5.16 -6.63
C GLY A 129 3.16 4.27 -6.87
N VAL A 130 3.13 3.03 -6.38
CA VAL A 130 4.15 2.00 -6.67
C VAL A 130 4.03 1.52 -8.12
N ASP A 131 5.15 1.31 -8.81
CA ASP A 131 5.18 0.84 -10.21
C ASP A 131 5.26 -0.69 -10.34
N GLY A 132 5.76 -1.36 -9.30
CA GLY A 132 6.00 -2.81 -9.32
C GLY A 132 6.55 -3.35 -8.01
N VAL A 133 6.73 -4.67 -7.96
CA VAL A 133 7.05 -5.40 -6.72
C VAL A 133 8.34 -6.19 -6.87
N LEU A 134 9.25 -6.04 -5.91
CA LEU A 134 10.43 -6.87 -5.73
C LEU A 134 10.00 -8.00 -4.79
N ILE A 135 9.89 -9.21 -5.32
CA ILE A 135 9.28 -10.33 -4.61
C ILE A 135 10.39 -11.23 -4.10
N ASP A 136 10.49 -11.38 -2.78
CA ASP A 136 11.33 -12.39 -2.15
C ASP A 136 10.98 -13.78 -2.69
N TRP A 137 11.99 -14.59 -2.97
CA TRP A 137 11.80 -15.88 -3.61
C TRP A 137 12.84 -16.92 -3.16
N PRO A 138 12.40 -18.02 -2.53
CA PRO A 138 13.26 -18.86 -1.71
C PRO A 138 14.07 -19.92 -2.47
N GLY A 139 14.04 -19.91 -3.80
CA GLY A 139 14.55 -21.01 -4.64
C GLY A 139 13.51 -22.11 -4.90
N THR A 140 13.95 -23.18 -5.59
CA THR A 140 13.14 -24.36 -5.95
C THR A 140 13.30 -25.53 -4.96
N LEU A 141 14.13 -25.38 -3.94
CA LEU A 141 14.46 -26.47 -3.01
C LEU A 141 13.24 -26.92 -2.19
N ASN A 142 12.99 -28.23 -2.17
CA ASN A 142 11.93 -28.82 -1.35
C ASN A 142 12.37 -28.98 0.12
N CYS A 143 12.41 -27.86 0.84
CA CYS A 143 12.80 -27.77 2.25
C CYS A 143 11.88 -26.84 3.04
N VAL A 144 11.59 -27.18 4.30
CA VAL A 144 10.74 -26.40 5.24
C VAL A 144 9.49 -25.81 4.57
N ASP A 145 9.29 -24.50 4.61
CA ASP A 145 8.20 -23.76 3.98
C ASP A 145 8.57 -23.14 2.63
N TYR A 146 9.80 -23.32 2.12
CA TYR A 146 10.24 -22.77 0.83
C TYR A 146 9.29 -23.12 -0.34
N PRO A 147 8.75 -24.36 -0.47
CA PRO A 147 7.76 -24.68 -1.50
C PRO A 147 6.47 -23.86 -1.40
N LYS A 148 6.07 -23.50 -0.18
CA LYS A 148 4.86 -22.70 0.07
C LYS A 148 5.12 -21.22 -0.18
N ASN A 149 6.25 -20.71 0.27
CA ASN A 149 6.69 -19.33 0.04
C ASN A 149 6.84 -19.08 -1.48
N LYS A 150 7.36 -20.07 -2.23
CA LYS A 150 7.38 -20.10 -3.70
C LYS A 150 5.98 -20.10 -4.33
N GLN A 151 5.05 -20.94 -3.87
CA GLN A 151 3.65 -20.95 -4.34
C GLN A 151 2.94 -19.61 -4.10
N ASN A 152 3.20 -18.96 -2.97
CA ASN A 152 2.62 -17.67 -2.61
C ASN A 152 3.20 -16.56 -3.49
N ALA A 153 4.51 -16.56 -3.74
CA ALA A 153 5.15 -15.67 -4.71
C ALA A 153 4.52 -15.85 -6.10
N GLU A 154 4.30 -17.09 -6.57
CA GLU A 154 3.63 -17.38 -7.84
C GLU A 154 2.17 -16.89 -7.88
N ALA A 155 1.40 -17.08 -6.80
CA ALA A 155 0.03 -16.57 -6.70
C ALA A 155 -0.01 -15.04 -6.82
N PHE A 156 0.92 -14.34 -6.15
CA PHE A 156 1.05 -12.89 -6.23
C PHE A 156 1.49 -12.44 -7.63
N ILE A 157 2.57 -13.03 -8.16
CA ILE A 157 3.11 -12.81 -9.51
C ILE A 157 2.03 -12.95 -10.58
N ASN A 158 1.11 -13.90 -10.44
CA ASN A 158 0.02 -14.12 -11.39
C ASN A 158 -1.08 -13.03 -11.39
N LYS A 159 -1.19 -12.21 -10.34
CA LYS A 159 -2.15 -11.09 -10.26
C LYS A 159 -1.51 -9.73 -10.60
N THR A 160 -0.18 -9.58 -10.50
CA THR A 160 0.56 -8.32 -10.78
C THR A 160 0.14 -7.62 -12.09
N ALA A 161 0.13 -8.37 -13.20
CA ALA A 161 -0.24 -7.85 -14.52
C ALA A 161 -1.68 -7.33 -14.58
N ALA A 162 -2.62 -7.98 -13.88
CA ALA A 162 -4.01 -7.53 -13.81
C ALA A 162 -4.18 -6.24 -12.99
N ALA A 163 -3.28 -5.96 -12.04
CA ALA A 163 -3.24 -4.67 -11.34
C ALA A 163 -2.57 -3.55 -12.18
N GLY A 164 -1.80 -3.90 -13.20
CA GLY A 164 -0.93 -2.99 -13.95
C GLY A 164 0.41 -2.72 -13.26
N LEU A 165 0.89 -3.66 -12.44
CA LEU A 165 2.16 -3.56 -11.72
C LEU A 165 3.22 -4.46 -12.36
N GLU A 166 4.46 -3.97 -12.41
CA GLU A 166 5.63 -4.74 -12.80
C GLU A 166 6.10 -5.67 -11.67
N PHE A 167 6.97 -6.65 -11.94
CA PHE A 167 7.63 -7.42 -10.87
C PHE A 167 9.05 -7.87 -11.22
N ALA A 168 9.87 -8.09 -10.19
CA ALA A 168 11.15 -8.78 -10.28
C ALA A 168 11.34 -9.72 -9.09
N ILE A 169 12.28 -10.65 -9.22
CA ILE A 169 12.68 -11.55 -8.14
C ILE A 169 13.83 -10.95 -7.32
N VAL A 170 13.71 -11.10 -6.00
CA VAL A 170 14.83 -11.08 -5.05
C VAL A 170 15.13 -12.54 -4.69
N TYR A 171 16.33 -13.01 -4.97
CA TYR A 171 16.75 -14.38 -4.70
C TYR A 171 17.36 -14.49 -3.30
N GLU A 172 16.97 -15.52 -2.55
CA GLU A 172 17.57 -15.86 -1.26
C GLU A 172 18.61 -16.98 -1.43
N ASP A 173 19.83 -16.63 -1.85
CA ASP A 173 20.92 -17.62 -1.98
C ASP A 173 21.26 -18.31 -0.65
N ASN A 174 20.97 -17.65 0.48
CA ASN A 174 21.23 -18.14 1.84
C ASN A 174 20.46 -19.43 2.16
N ASN A 175 19.27 -19.62 1.56
CA ASN A 175 18.43 -20.79 1.80
C ASN A 175 19.13 -22.12 1.47
N LEU A 176 20.09 -22.12 0.53
CA LEU A 176 20.90 -23.30 0.21
C LEU A 176 21.95 -23.62 1.28
N THR A 177 22.37 -22.63 2.08
CA THR A 177 23.25 -22.79 3.24
C THR A 177 22.47 -23.15 4.50
N LEU A 178 21.26 -22.60 4.68
CA LEU A 178 20.40 -22.88 5.84
C LEU A 178 19.75 -24.28 5.78
N ALA A 179 19.35 -24.75 4.60
CA ALA A 179 18.59 -25.99 4.43
C ALA A 179 19.18 -27.25 5.11
N PRO A 180 20.51 -27.53 5.06
CA PRO A 180 21.10 -28.64 5.82
C PRO A 180 20.90 -28.54 7.33
N GLY A 181 20.84 -27.33 7.89
CA GLY A 181 20.52 -27.08 9.30
C GLY A 181 19.09 -27.45 9.69
N TYR A 182 18.17 -27.46 8.71
CA TYR A 182 16.80 -27.96 8.87
C TYR A 182 16.65 -29.45 8.49
N GLY A 183 17.76 -30.16 8.25
CA GLY A 183 17.77 -31.58 7.87
C GLY A 183 17.53 -31.86 6.38
N CYS A 184 17.49 -30.83 5.53
CA CYS A 184 17.27 -30.96 4.10
C CYS A 184 18.58 -31.19 3.35
N SER A 185 18.64 -32.22 2.50
CA SER A 185 19.87 -32.55 1.75
C SER A 185 20.09 -31.60 0.56
N VAL A 186 21.26 -30.95 0.52
CA VAL A 186 21.72 -30.09 -0.60
C VAL A 186 23.12 -30.55 -1.05
N PRO A 187 23.24 -31.64 -1.83
CA PRO A 187 24.53 -32.27 -2.13
C PRO A 187 25.41 -31.48 -3.14
N ASP A 188 24.81 -30.67 -4.02
CA ASP A 188 25.51 -29.65 -4.82
C ASP A 188 24.68 -28.35 -4.81
N LYS A 189 25.13 -27.37 -4.01
CA LYS A 189 24.50 -26.04 -3.96
C LYS A 189 24.57 -25.29 -5.30
N TYR A 190 25.60 -25.52 -6.11
CA TYR A 190 25.70 -24.90 -7.44
C TYR A 190 24.71 -25.53 -8.43
N ALA A 191 24.40 -26.83 -8.31
CA ALA A 191 23.32 -27.44 -9.09
C ALA A 191 21.95 -26.89 -8.69
N ALA A 192 21.70 -26.74 -7.39
CA ALA A 192 20.47 -26.11 -6.91
C ALA A 192 20.31 -24.68 -7.45
N ALA A 193 21.33 -23.83 -7.29
CA ALA A 193 21.30 -22.45 -7.81
C ALA A 193 21.20 -22.38 -9.35
N ARG A 194 21.87 -23.27 -10.10
CA ARG A 194 21.68 -23.36 -11.57
C ARG A 194 20.24 -23.76 -11.94
N ASN A 195 19.61 -24.65 -11.18
CA ASN A 195 18.21 -25.02 -11.38
C ASN A 195 17.25 -23.87 -11.06
N ASP A 196 17.56 -23.07 -10.03
CA ASP A 196 16.81 -21.85 -9.70
C ASP A 196 16.87 -20.81 -10.84
N MET A 197 18.06 -20.60 -11.43
CA MET A 197 18.22 -19.73 -12.59
C MET A 197 17.45 -20.25 -13.82
N ILE A 198 17.46 -21.56 -14.06
CA ILE A 198 16.62 -22.21 -15.10
C ILE A 198 15.13 -21.95 -14.83
N TYR A 199 14.68 -22.10 -13.58
CA TYR A 199 13.29 -21.89 -13.21
C TYR A 199 12.84 -20.45 -13.45
N MET A 200 13.63 -19.45 -13.01
CA MET A 200 13.32 -18.04 -13.22
C MET A 200 13.35 -17.63 -14.71
N ARG A 201 14.29 -18.19 -15.49
CA ARG A 201 14.37 -18.00 -16.95
C ARG A 201 13.09 -18.45 -17.65
N ASP A 202 12.61 -19.65 -17.32
CA ASP A 202 11.52 -20.29 -18.05
C ASP A 202 10.13 -19.79 -17.60
N ASN A 203 9.97 -19.40 -16.33
CA ASN A 203 8.68 -19.01 -15.75
C ASN A 203 8.47 -17.49 -15.63
N TYR A 204 9.54 -16.69 -15.43
CA TYR A 204 9.41 -15.29 -15.04
C TYR A 204 10.02 -14.28 -16.02
N PHE A 205 11.30 -14.44 -16.41
CA PHE A 205 12.05 -13.40 -17.17
C PHE A 205 11.43 -13.08 -18.54
N SER A 206 10.64 -13.99 -19.09
CA SER A 206 9.90 -13.86 -20.35
C SER A 206 8.60 -13.03 -20.23
N ARG A 207 8.07 -12.81 -19.02
CA ARG A 207 6.78 -12.13 -18.82
C ARG A 207 6.81 -10.66 -19.25
N GLY A 208 5.69 -10.19 -19.80
CA GLY A 208 5.56 -8.84 -20.35
C GLY A 208 5.70 -7.72 -19.31
N ASN A 209 5.33 -7.99 -18.05
CA ASN A 209 5.48 -7.08 -16.92
C ASN A 209 6.67 -7.42 -15.99
N TYR A 210 7.60 -8.27 -16.44
CA TYR A 210 8.85 -8.49 -15.69
C TYR A 210 9.75 -7.25 -15.82
N ILE A 211 10.22 -6.69 -14.71
CA ILE A 211 11.03 -5.46 -14.69
C ILE A 211 12.33 -5.71 -15.47
N LYS A 212 12.64 -4.81 -16.40
CA LYS A 212 13.87 -4.83 -17.18
C LYS A 212 14.64 -3.53 -17.00
N ILE A 213 15.94 -3.66 -16.76
CA ILE A 213 16.89 -2.54 -16.69
C ILE A 213 17.97 -2.87 -17.73
N ASN A 214 18.48 -1.86 -18.46
CA ASN A 214 19.48 -2.05 -19.52
C ASN A 214 19.09 -3.15 -20.56
N ASN A 215 17.78 -3.30 -20.84
CA ASN A 215 17.17 -4.35 -21.66
C ASN A 215 17.33 -5.81 -21.17
N ALA A 216 17.92 -6.04 -20.00
CA ALA A 216 18.02 -7.35 -19.36
C ALA A 216 16.96 -7.51 -18.23
N PRO A 217 16.53 -8.74 -17.89
CA PRO A 217 15.66 -8.97 -16.74
C PRO A 217 16.37 -8.54 -15.45
N LEU A 218 15.69 -7.81 -14.58
CA LEU A 218 16.19 -7.45 -13.26
C LEU A 218 16.21 -8.68 -12.34
N LEU A 219 17.35 -8.96 -11.71
CA LEU A 219 17.46 -9.95 -10.63
C LEU A 219 18.17 -9.30 -9.46
N LEU A 220 17.54 -9.34 -8.28
CA LEU A 220 18.17 -8.97 -7.02
C LEU A 220 18.58 -10.26 -6.30
N ASP A 221 19.57 -10.16 -5.42
CA ASP A 221 19.99 -11.22 -4.50
C ASP A 221 20.14 -10.64 -3.09
N PHE A 222 19.51 -11.28 -2.11
CA PHE A 222 19.54 -10.88 -0.69
C PHE A 222 20.87 -11.30 -0.05
N GLY A 223 21.96 -10.86 -0.66
CA GLY A 223 23.31 -11.35 -0.46
C GLY A 223 24.32 -10.70 -1.41
N PRO A 224 25.37 -11.44 -1.82
CA PRO A 224 25.52 -12.90 -1.69
C PRO A 224 25.83 -13.38 -0.27
N GLN A 225 25.09 -14.35 0.24
CA GLN A 225 25.34 -14.99 1.55
C GLN A 225 25.97 -16.39 1.38
N THR A 226 25.54 -17.15 0.37
CA THR A 226 26.04 -18.49 0.04
C THR A 226 27.16 -18.47 -1.02
N PHE A 227 27.15 -17.54 -1.97
CA PHE A 227 28.05 -17.54 -3.14
C PHE A 227 28.92 -16.28 -3.21
N LYS A 228 30.01 -16.27 -2.43
CA LYS A 228 30.83 -15.07 -2.20
C LYS A 228 32.05 -14.96 -3.13
N SER A 229 31.95 -15.43 -4.38
CA SER A 229 32.98 -15.16 -5.39
C SER A 229 32.42 -14.94 -6.81
N PRO A 230 33.09 -14.11 -7.64
CA PRO A 230 32.68 -13.90 -9.03
C PRO A 230 32.68 -15.19 -9.87
N GLY A 231 33.46 -16.21 -9.48
CA GLY A 231 33.46 -17.53 -10.12
C GLY A 231 32.16 -18.29 -9.88
N ASP A 232 31.58 -18.17 -8.68
CA ASP A 232 30.33 -18.82 -8.31
C ASP A 232 29.17 -18.27 -9.14
N TRP A 233 29.03 -16.94 -9.22
CA TRP A 233 27.99 -16.29 -10.03
C TRP A 233 28.14 -16.56 -11.52
N SER A 234 29.36 -16.64 -12.03
CA SER A 234 29.64 -17.04 -13.41
C SER A 234 29.17 -18.48 -13.72
N ASN A 235 29.29 -19.38 -12.73
CA ASN A 235 28.83 -20.77 -12.80
C ASN A 235 27.29 -20.86 -12.67
N ILE A 236 26.70 -20.15 -11.70
CA ILE A 236 25.25 -20.12 -11.44
C ILE A 236 24.49 -19.55 -12.64
N PHE A 237 24.97 -18.48 -13.25
CA PHE A 237 24.37 -17.90 -14.45
C PHE A 237 24.74 -18.63 -15.75
N SER A 238 25.51 -19.72 -15.73
CA SER A 238 25.85 -20.48 -16.95
C SER A 238 24.66 -20.98 -17.77
N PRO A 239 23.48 -21.37 -17.22
CA PRO A 239 22.31 -21.78 -17.99
C PRO A 239 21.53 -20.63 -18.67
N LEU A 240 21.95 -19.37 -18.45
CA LEU A 240 21.27 -18.18 -18.96
C LEU A 240 21.95 -17.67 -20.24
N SER A 241 21.22 -17.61 -21.35
CA SER A 241 21.68 -17.00 -22.61
C SER A 241 21.78 -15.48 -22.47
N THR A 242 20.71 -14.84 -22.00
CA THR A 242 20.71 -13.44 -21.55
C THR A 242 21.02 -13.39 -20.07
N LYS A 243 22.12 -12.75 -19.66
CA LYS A 243 22.42 -12.50 -18.24
C LYS A 243 21.48 -11.42 -17.69
N PRO A 244 21.03 -11.51 -16.43
CA PRO A 244 20.20 -10.47 -15.84
C PRO A 244 20.99 -9.17 -15.59
N THR A 245 20.28 -8.05 -15.41
CA THR A 245 20.81 -6.93 -14.64
C THR A 245 20.77 -7.34 -13.18
N PHE A 246 21.89 -7.87 -12.72
CA PHE A 246 22.04 -8.42 -11.38
C PHE A 246 22.46 -7.35 -10.37
N LEU A 247 21.76 -7.29 -9.23
CA LEU A 247 22.06 -6.39 -8.12
C LEU A 247 22.24 -7.18 -6.82
N THR A 248 23.38 -7.00 -6.17
CA THR A 248 23.62 -7.51 -4.81
C THR A 248 23.03 -6.54 -3.78
N LEU A 249 22.98 -6.95 -2.51
CA LEU A 249 22.88 -5.98 -1.41
C LEU A 249 24.04 -4.97 -1.47
N TRP A 250 23.82 -3.78 -0.89
CA TRP A 250 24.80 -2.71 -0.86
C TRP A 250 26.15 -3.14 -0.25
N TYR A 251 27.22 -2.60 -0.82
CA TYR A 251 28.62 -2.94 -0.54
C TYR A 251 29.05 -4.40 -0.89
N GLN A 252 28.15 -5.28 -1.34
CA GLN A 252 28.44 -6.68 -1.68
C GLN A 252 28.72 -6.95 -3.18
N ASN A 253 28.74 -5.92 -4.04
CA ASN A 253 28.97 -6.10 -5.49
C ASN A 253 30.27 -6.85 -5.82
N GLY A 254 31.31 -6.70 -5.00
CA GLY A 254 32.60 -7.39 -5.16
C GLY A 254 32.51 -8.92 -5.08
N ASP A 255 31.55 -9.45 -4.31
CA ASP A 255 31.34 -10.90 -4.13
C ASP A 255 30.80 -11.56 -5.40
N ALA A 256 30.16 -10.79 -6.30
CA ALA A 256 29.72 -11.23 -7.62
C ALA A 256 30.60 -10.70 -8.78
N GLY A 257 31.34 -9.62 -8.53
CA GLY A 257 32.28 -9.00 -9.47
C GLY A 257 31.60 -8.58 -10.77
N ALA A 258 32.20 -8.94 -11.91
CA ALA A 258 31.70 -8.59 -13.24
C ALA A 258 30.28 -9.13 -13.57
N ASN A 259 29.70 -9.99 -12.74
CA ASN A 259 28.31 -10.41 -12.88
C ASN A 259 27.30 -9.37 -12.34
N ALA A 260 27.68 -8.56 -11.35
CA ALA A 260 26.79 -7.57 -10.73
C ALA A 260 26.91 -6.19 -11.37
N GLN A 261 25.80 -5.68 -11.92
CA GLN A 261 25.73 -4.37 -12.58
C GLN A 261 25.50 -3.21 -11.60
N GLY A 262 25.22 -3.51 -10.32
CA GLY A 262 24.84 -2.53 -9.33
C GLY A 262 24.55 -3.11 -7.95
N GLU A 263 23.88 -2.31 -7.11
CA GLU A 263 23.50 -2.68 -5.75
C GLU A 263 22.15 -2.06 -5.32
N TYR A 264 21.50 -2.67 -4.32
CA TYR A 264 20.33 -2.11 -3.64
C TYR A 264 20.52 -2.06 -2.10
N PRO A 265 20.13 -0.96 -1.42
CA PRO A 265 20.44 -0.72 0.00
C PRO A 265 19.34 -1.19 0.98
N TRP A 266 19.72 -1.85 2.08
CA TRP A 266 18.79 -2.32 3.13
C TRP A 266 18.82 -1.44 4.41
N ILE A 267 18.06 -1.84 5.44
CA ILE A 267 18.02 -1.17 6.74
C ILE A 267 19.21 -1.60 7.61
N TYR A 268 19.96 -0.63 8.14
CA TYR A 268 21.13 -0.83 9.01
C TYR A 268 21.13 0.17 10.18
N SER A 269 21.85 -0.16 11.25
CA SER A 269 21.86 0.58 12.53
C SER A 269 22.42 2.01 12.47
N ASP A 270 23.19 2.36 11.42
CA ASP A 270 23.72 3.71 11.17
C ASP A 270 22.72 4.63 10.43
N PHE A 271 21.54 4.10 10.08
CA PHE A 271 20.35 4.85 9.68
C PHE A 271 20.62 5.85 8.54
N THR A 272 20.29 7.13 8.75
CA THR A 272 20.50 8.20 7.77
C THR A 272 21.98 8.49 7.52
N THR A 273 22.90 8.14 8.42
CA THR A 273 24.34 8.25 8.18
C THR A 273 24.79 7.24 7.12
N GLY A 274 24.34 5.99 7.25
CA GLY A 274 24.61 4.93 6.27
C GLY A 274 24.01 5.22 4.90
N LEU A 275 22.75 5.69 4.87
CA LEU A 275 22.10 6.14 3.64
C LEU A 275 22.84 7.32 2.98
N GLN A 276 23.20 8.35 3.75
CA GLN A 276 23.90 9.53 3.22
C GLN A 276 25.30 9.17 2.69
N ASN A 277 26.02 8.28 3.39
CA ASN A 277 27.29 7.74 2.93
C ASN A 277 27.13 6.93 1.63
N PHE A 278 26.16 6.02 1.57
CA PHE A 278 25.89 5.24 0.37
C PHE A 278 25.55 6.15 -0.82
N TYR A 279 24.63 7.10 -0.64
CA TYR A 279 24.20 7.99 -1.71
C TYR A 279 25.36 8.81 -2.28
N ASN A 280 26.20 9.41 -1.43
CA ASN A 280 27.30 10.27 -1.87
C ASN A 280 28.53 9.50 -2.36
N ASN A 281 28.92 8.41 -1.69
CA ASN A 281 30.26 7.83 -1.80
C ASN A 281 30.32 6.46 -2.51
N ARG A 282 29.17 5.87 -2.91
CA ARG A 282 29.11 4.58 -3.63
C ARG A 282 28.76 4.78 -5.12
N PRO A 283 29.73 4.94 -6.04
CA PRO A 283 29.47 4.98 -7.48
C PRO A 283 29.17 3.58 -8.03
N LEU A 284 28.09 3.44 -8.80
CA LEU A 284 27.59 2.18 -9.37
C LEU A 284 26.90 2.44 -10.72
N GLY A 285 26.90 1.44 -11.60
CA GLY A 285 26.20 1.54 -12.90
C GLY A 285 24.68 1.52 -12.75
N VAL A 286 24.16 0.59 -11.95
CA VAL A 286 22.77 0.60 -11.45
C VAL A 286 22.79 0.83 -9.95
N LYS A 287 22.00 1.79 -9.46
CA LYS A 287 21.93 2.16 -8.05
C LYS A 287 20.49 2.38 -7.66
N PHE A 288 20.01 1.60 -6.70
CA PHE A 288 18.69 1.80 -6.10
C PHE A 288 18.83 2.69 -4.86
N GLY A 289 17.79 3.48 -4.55
CA GLY A 289 17.58 4.03 -3.22
C GLY A 289 16.67 3.15 -2.37
N VAL A 290 16.54 3.48 -1.09
CA VAL A 290 15.54 2.88 -0.19
C VAL A 290 14.84 3.94 0.64
N ALA A 291 13.54 3.73 0.86
CA ALA A 291 12.80 4.31 1.97
C ALA A 291 12.29 3.19 2.88
N TYR A 292 12.35 3.40 4.20
CA TYR A 292 11.88 2.46 5.22
C TYR A 292 11.26 3.23 6.40
N PRO A 293 10.22 2.68 7.05
CA PRO A 293 9.45 3.42 8.04
C PRO A 293 10.10 3.48 9.43
N GLY A 294 11.00 2.54 9.71
CA GLY A 294 11.69 2.34 10.98
C GLY A 294 12.37 0.97 10.97
N PHE A 295 12.75 0.48 12.14
CA PHE A 295 13.18 -0.91 12.34
C PHE A 295 12.91 -1.29 13.79
N ASN A 296 12.18 -2.37 14.04
CA ASN A 296 11.87 -2.81 15.40
C ASN A 296 11.55 -4.29 15.41
N THR A 297 12.60 -5.11 15.33
CA THR A 297 12.45 -6.55 15.12
C THR A 297 11.85 -7.27 16.33
N PHE A 298 10.93 -8.18 16.03
CA PHE A 298 10.33 -9.05 17.03
C PHE A 298 11.21 -10.26 17.40
N TYR A 299 12.32 -10.53 16.66
CA TYR A 299 13.05 -11.81 16.75
C TYR A 299 13.35 -12.26 18.18
N THR A 300 13.98 -11.42 19.02
CA THR A 300 14.30 -11.80 20.41
C THR A 300 13.04 -12.09 21.24
N ALA A 301 11.96 -11.33 21.06
CA ALA A 301 10.67 -11.58 21.72
C ALA A 301 9.93 -12.80 21.17
N GLY A 302 10.22 -13.20 19.92
CA GLY A 302 9.76 -14.41 19.24
C GLY A 302 10.59 -15.67 19.53
N GLY A 303 11.72 -15.54 20.21
CA GLY A 303 12.66 -16.65 20.48
C GLY A 303 13.60 -16.96 19.31
N TRP A 304 13.82 -16.02 18.40
CA TRP A 304 14.77 -16.09 17.28
C TRP A 304 16.00 -15.21 17.53
N GLY A 305 17.12 -15.57 16.90
CA GLY A 305 18.32 -14.73 16.84
C GLY A 305 18.22 -13.69 15.72
N GLY A 306 18.91 -12.56 15.87
CA GLY A 306 18.92 -11.48 14.89
C GLY A 306 19.41 -10.15 15.48
N PRO A 307 19.18 -9.02 14.79
CA PRO A 307 19.50 -7.69 15.29
C PRO A 307 18.87 -7.37 16.65
N THR A 308 19.57 -6.61 17.48
CA THR A 308 19.12 -6.14 18.80
C THR A 308 18.99 -4.62 18.91
N TRP A 309 19.22 -3.91 17.81
CA TRP A 309 19.03 -2.47 17.66
C TRP A 309 17.67 -2.16 17.01
N SER A 310 17.22 -0.92 17.15
CA SER A 310 15.98 -0.41 16.55
C SER A 310 16.16 1.00 16.01
N LEU A 311 15.33 1.39 15.05
CA LEU A 311 15.26 2.72 14.47
C LEU A 311 13.86 3.31 14.70
N PRO A 312 13.75 4.54 15.23
CA PRO A 312 12.46 5.12 15.60
C PRO A 312 11.62 5.45 14.38
N TYR A 313 10.32 5.17 14.45
CA TYR A 313 9.36 5.45 13.37
C TYR A 313 8.94 6.93 13.30
N ASN A 314 8.85 7.60 14.46
CA ASN A 314 8.40 9.00 14.58
C ASN A 314 7.03 9.25 13.89
N GLY A 315 6.06 8.36 14.14
CA GLY A 315 4.83 8.28 13.36
C GLY A 315 5.12 7.77 11.96
N THR A 316 4.91 8.61 10.94
CA THR A 316 5.37 8.37 9.56
C THR A 316 6.63 9.17 9.21
N GLY A 317 7.18 9.94 10.15
CA GLY A 317 8.28 10.88 9.92
C GLY A 317 9.54 10.24 9.36
N THR A 318 9.94 9.08 9.88
CA THR A 318 11.13 8.36 9.40
C THR A 318 10.95 7.81 7.98
N PHE A 319 9.74 7.35 7.63
CA PHE A 319 9.41 6.99 6.24
C PHE A 319 9.50 8.21 5.31
N GLY A 320 8.93 9.34 5.72
CA GLY A 320 8.99 10.59 4.98
C GLY A 320 10.43 11.10 4.76
N GLN A 321 11.28 10.98 5.78
CA GLN A 321 12.69 11.38 5.74
C GLN A 321 13.52 10.50 4.80
N THR A 322 13.44 9.17 4.95
CA THR A 322 14.21 8.24 4.10
C THR A 322 13.75 8.33 2.63
N MET A 323 12.45 8.56 2.40
CA MET A 323 11.92 8.80 1.05
C MET A 323 12.44 10.10 0.43
N ASP A 324 12.52 11.21 1.18
CA ASP A 324 13.12 12.45 0.65
C ASP A 324 14.62 12.27 0.34
N MET A 325 15.37 11.55 1.18
CA MET A 325 16.77 11.21 0.89
C MET A 325 16.89 10.39 -0.40
N ALA A 326 16.07 9.36 -0.58
CA ALA A 326 16.05 8.54 -1.78
C ALA A 326 15.71 9.36 -3.04
N LYS A 327 14.69 10.23 -2.97
CA LYS A 327 14.31 11.14 -4.07
C LYS A 327 15.44 12.11 -4.46
N ASN A 328 16.11 12.69 -3.46
CA ASN A 328 17.11 13.73 -3.66
C ASN A 328 18.52 13.19 -4.01
N SER A 329 18.78 11.89 -3.78
CA SER A 329 20.08 11.24 -4.06
C SER A 329 20.44 11.04 -5.55
N GLY A 330 19.55 11.40 -6.47
CA GLY A 330 19.77 11.26 -7.91
C GLY A 330 19.46 9.88 -8.50
N VAL A 331 19.33 8.81 -7.71
CA VAL A 331 19.00 7.44 -8.16
C VAL A 331 17.72 7.36 -9.01
N ASN A 332 17.66 6.46 -10.00
CA ASN A 332 16.50 6.34 -10.92
C ASN A 332 15.44 5.33 -10.45
N TRP A 333 15.79 4.48 -9.49
CA TRP A 333 14.93 3.46 -8.89
C TRP A 333 15.00 3.58 -7.37
N ILE A 334 13.86 3.46 -6.69
CA ILE A 334 13.75 3.44 -5.23
C ILE A 334 13.02 2.17 -4.84
N GLN A 335 13.55 1.39 -3.89
CA GLN A 335 12.76 0.37 -3.20
C GLN A 335 12.10 0.94 -1.95
N LEU A 336 10.96 0.37 -1.58
CA LEU A 336 10.33 0.57 -0.29
C LEU A 336 10.54 -0.72 0.51
N ALA A 337 11.33 -0.63 1.58
CA ALA A 337 11.68 -1.75 2.46
C ALA A 337 10.88 -1.61 3.76
N THR A 338 9.79 -2.34 3.96
CA THR A 338 9.17 -3.40 3.12
C THR A 338 7.67 -3.17 2.97
N TRP A 339 6.99 -3.95 2.13
CA TRP A 339 5.53 -4.04 2.18
C TRP A 339 5.09 -4.55 3.55
N ASN A 340 5.55 -5.75 3.94
CA ASN A 340 4.95 -6.56 4.98
C ASN A 340 5.92 -7.37 5.84
N ASP A 341 7.19 -6.97 6.02
CA ASP A 341 8.02 -7.65 7.02
C ASP A 341 7.63 -7.23 8.45
N TYR A 342 6.65 -7.99 8.96
CA TYR A 342 6.17 -7.95 10.34
C TYR A 342 7.19 -8.52 11.35
N GLY A 343 8.20 -9.28 10.91
CA GLY A 343 9.25 -9.84 11.75
C GLY A 343 10.34 -8.82 12.07
N GLU A 344 10.85 -8.10 11.07
CA GLU A 344 11.81 -6.99 11.26
C GLU A 344 11.19 -5.69 11.78
N GLY A 345 9.87 -5.51 11.58
CA GLY A 345 9.24 -4.23 11.88
C GLY A 345 9.64 -3.16 10.87
N THR A 346 9.42 -3.43 9.58
CA THR A 346 9.72 -2.52 8.47
C THR A 346 8.53 -2.29 7.51
N MET A 347 7.35 -2.82 7.83
CA MET A 347 6.15 -2.78 6.96
C MET A 347 5.62 -1.37 6.67
N ILE A 348 5.20 -1.13 5.42
CA ILE A 348 4.36 0.00 5.02
C ILE A 348 2.91 -0.39 4.75
N GLU A 349 2.59 -1.69 4.73
CA GLU A 349 1.23 -2.21 4.68
C GLU A 349 0.39 -1.66 5.86
N PRO A 350 -0.91 -1.37 5.68
CA PRO A 350 -1.72 -0.79 6.73
C PRO A 350 -1.80 -1.66 7.99
N THR A 351 -1.69 -1.01 9.15
CA THR A 351 -1.69 -1.65 10.48
C THR A 351 -2.72 -1.01 11.40
N ARG A 352 -3.05 -1.66 12.53
CA ARG A 352 -3.83 -1.02 13.60
C ARG A 352 -3.08 0.18 14.21
N GLU A 353 -1.75 0.11 14.22
CA GLU A 353 -0.88 1.08 14.86
C GLU A 353 -0.63 2.34 14.01
N TYR A 354 -0.64 2.24 12.67
CA TYR A 354 -0.39 3.38 11.76
C TYR A 354 -1.52 3.68 10.75
N GLY A 355 -2.57 2.85 10.69
CA GLY A 355 -3.63 2.95 9.68
C GLY A 355 -3.04 2.92 8.27
N TYR A 356 -3.51 3.83 7.40
CA TYR A 356 -2.97 4.02 6.05
C TYR A 356 -1.78 5.00 5.98
N GLY A 357 -1.20 5.41 7.13
CA GLY A 357 -0.29 6.57 7.23
C GLY A 357 0.95 6.52 6.33
N PHE A 358 1.59 5.37 6.16
CA PHE A 358 2.75 5.26 5.27
C PHE A 358 2.35 5.40 3.80
N LEU A 359 1.19 4.85 3.41
CA LEU A 359 0.68 4.93 2.04
C LEU A 359 0.20 6.34 1.69
N THR A 360 -0.46 7.05 2.62
CA THR A 360 -0.83 8.47 2.41
C THR A 360 0.40 9.38 2.39
N THR A 361 1.43 9.07 3.21
CA THR A 361 2.74 9.71 3.11
C THR A 361 3.37 9.46 1.74
N LEU A 362 3.30 8.24 1.20
CA LEU A 362 3.81 7.92 -0.15
C LEU A 362 3.03 8.67 -1.25
N GLN A 363 1.70 8.70 -1.18
CA GLN A 363 0.84 9.46 -2.10
C GLN A 363 1.27 10.93 -2.17
N GLN A 364 1.50 11.57 -1.01
CA GLN A 364 2.03 12.94 -0.94
C GLN A 364 3.45 13.06 -1.49
N LYS A 365 4.37 12.15 -1.13
CA LYS A 365 5.78 12.19 -1.57
C LYS A 365 5.95 11.96 -3.06
N LEU A 366 5.03 11.25 -3.71
CA LEU A 366 5.01 10.98 -5.15
C LEU A 366 4.10 11.94 -5.95
N GLY A 367 3.22 12.68 -5.29
CA GLY A 367 2.23 13.56 -5.95
C GLY A 367 1.17 12.77 -6.71
N VAL A 368 0.57 11.78 -6.05
CA VAL A 368 -0.54 10.94 -6.56
C VAL A 368 -1.87 11.68 -6.34
N PRO A 369 -2.82 11.68 -7.29
CA PRO A 369 -4.11 12.38 -7.16
C PRO A 369 -5.15 11.62 -6.28
N TYR A 370 -4.71 10.68 -5.45
CA TYR A 370 -5.55 9.85 -4.59
C TYR A 370 -5.14 10.01 -3.13
N GLY A 371 -6.08 9.76 -2.22
CA GLY A 371 -5.87 9.88 -0.78
C GLY A 371 -6.36 8.64 -0.01
N GLN A 372 -6.50 8.81 1.30
CA GLN A 372 -6.93 7.74 2.21
C GLN A 372 -8.27 7.10 1.83
N SER A 373 -9.24 7.87 1.31
CA SER A 373 -10.58 7.36 0.99
C SER A 373 -10.58 6.28 -0.09
N GLN A 374 -9.67 6.34 -1.08
CA GLN A 374 -9.50 5.24 -2.03
C GLN A 374 -8.90 3.98 -1.35
N LEU A 375 -7.99 4.16 -0.39
CA LEU A 375 -7.37 3.06 0.35
C LEU A 375 -8.37 2.39 1.31
N GLU A 376 -9.18 3.18 2.02
CA GLU A 376 -10.31 2.71 2.83
C GLU A 376 -11.34 1.95 1.97
N LEU A 377 -11.63 2.42 0.75
CA LEU A 377 -12.55 1.74 -0.17
C LEU A 377 -11.98 0.41 -0.71
N ILE A 378 -10.66 0.30 -0.89
CA ILE A 378 -9.97 -0.96 -1.21
C ILE A 378 -10.06 -1.93 -0.02
N GLY A 379 -9.98 -1.43 1.21
CA GLY A 379 -10.31 -2.20 2.42
C GLY A 379 -11.75 -2.71 2.42
N LYS A 380 -12.72 -1.87 2.06
CA LYS A 380 -14.14 -2.26 1.95
C LYS A 380 -14.38 -3.36 0.90
N LEU A 381 -13.63 -3.36 -0.22
CA LEU A 381 -13.64 -4.47 -1.19
C LEU A 381 -13.15 -5.76 -0.54
N TYR A 382 -12.02 -5.75 0.18
CA TYR A 382 -11.52 -6.92 0.91
C TYR A 382 -12.51 -7.43 1.96
N GLU A 383 -13.10 -6.54 2.76
CA GLU A 383 -14.13 -6.90 3.76
C GLU A 383 -15.33 -7.59 3.10
N GLN A 384 -15.84 -7.05 1.99
CA GLN A 384 -16.95 -7.66 1.25
C GLN A 384 -16.54 -8.98 0.56
N ARG A 385 -15.30 -9.13 0.09
CA ARG A 385 -14.78 -10.41 -0.43
C ARG A 385 -14.89 -11.52 0.62
N LYS A 386 -14.55 -11.22 1.88
CA LYS A 386 -14.64 -12.18 3.00
C LYS A 386 -16.08 -12.37 3.49
N GLN A 387 -16.87 -11.30 3.62
CA GLN A 387 -18.27 -11.35 4.02
C GLN A 387 -19.12 -12.20 3.07
N TYR A 388 -18.95 -12.02 1.76
CA TYR A 388 -19.74 -12.66 0.72
C TYR A 388 -19.01 -13.84 0.05
N ALA A 389 -18.10 -14.53 0.77
CA ALA A 389 -17.26 -15.59 0.20
C ALA A 389 -18.05 -16.74 -0.45
N GLY A 390 -19.27 -17.03 0.02
CA GLY A 390 -20.17 -18.05 -0.52
C GLY A 390 -21.21 -17.56 -1.53
N ASP A 391 -21.29 -16.25 -1.82
CA ASP A 391 -22.27 -15.67 -2.75
C ASP A 391 -21.61 -15.36 -4.09
N ALA A 392 -21.82 -16.25 -5.07
CA ALA A 392 -21.24 -16.12 -6.41
C ALA A 392 -21.71 -14.85 -7.16
N SER A 393 -22.92 -14.35 -6.89
CA SER A 393 -23.45 -13.12 -7.50
C SER A 393 -22.70 -11.90 -6.95
N LYS A 394 -22.54 -11.83 -5.63
CA LYS A 394 -21.72 -10.80 -4.98
C LYS A 394 -20.25 -10.89 -5.38
N GLN A 395 -19.66 -12.07 -5.46
CA GLN A 395 -18.27 -12.22 -5.94
C GLN A 395 -18.10 -11.72 -7.39
N SER A 396 -19.12 -11.89 -8.25
CA SER A 396 -19.12 -11.31 -9.60
C SER A 396 -19.15 -9.78 -9.57
N GLN A 397 -20.03 -9.18 -8.77
CA GLN A 397 -20.06 -7.72 -8.56
C GLN A 397 -18.73 -7.18 -8.01
N LEU A 398 -18.10 -7.88 -7.07
CA LEU A 398 -16.79 -7.49 -6.52
C LEU A 398 -15.65 -7.62 -7.54
N ASN A 399 -15.75 -8.51 -8.54
CA ASN A 399 -14.82 -8.55 -9.67
C ASN A 399 -14.94 -7.28 -10.54
N GLU A 400 -16.16 -6.78 -10.76
CA GLU A 400 -16.37 -5.52 -11.49
C GLU A 400 -15.82 -4.31 -10.68
N ALA A 401 -16.01 -4.30 -9.35
CA ALA A 401 -15.39 -3.29 -8.48
C ALA A 401 -13.85 -3.32 -8.55
N PHE A 402 -13.22 -4.50 -8.54
CA PHE A 402 -11.79 -4.66 -8.78
C PHE A 402 -11.38 -4.09 -10.15
N ASN A 403 -12.12 -4.42 -11.22
CA ASN A 403 -11.85 -3.91 -12.57
C ASN A 403 -11.96 -2.38 -12.64
N TYR A 404 -12.89 -1.75 -11.92
CA TYR A 404 -12.96 -0.29 -11.84
C TYR A 404 -11.78 0.33 -11.09
N PHE A 405 -11.28 -0.26 -10.00
CA PHE A 405 -10.03 0.19 -9.38
C PHE A 405 -8.82 0.03 -10.32
N VAL A 406 -8.73 -1.09 -11.04
CA VAL A 406 -7.69 -1.35 -12.04
C VAL A 406 -7.69 -0.30 -13.15
N ALA A 407 -8.88 0.10 -13.60
CA ALA A 407 -9.13 1.13 -14.61
C ALA A 407 -9.28 2.56 -14.03
N LEU A 408 -8.81 2.80 -12.80
CA LEU A 408 -8.73 4.10 -12.14
C LEU A 408 -10.06 4.88 -12.00
N GLN A 409 -11.15 4.14 -11.81
CA GLN A 409 -12.51 4.65 -11.65
C GLN A 409 -13.09 4.31 -10.26
N PRO A 410 -12.48 4.79 -9.15
CA PRO A 410 -12.85 4.38 -7.79
C PRO A 410 -14.31 4.71 -7.45
N ASP A 411 -14.91 5.76 -8.03
CA ASP A 411 -16.30 6.14 -7.79
C ASP A 411 -17.31 5.10 -8.30
N LYS A 412 -16.96 4.37 -9.37
CA LYS A 412 -17.76 3.24 -9.88
C LYS A 412 -17.60 2.02 -8.98
N ALA A 413 -16.39 1.74 -8.51
CA ALA A 413 -16.17 0.72 -7.48
C ALA A 413 -16.97 1.05 -6.20
N ALA A 414 -17.02 2.33 -5.79
CA ALA A 414 -17.81 2.78 -4.65
C ALA A 414 -19.31 2.55 -4.83
N THR A 415 -19.84 2.72 -6.04
CA THR A 415 -21.25 2.47 -6.37
C THR A 415 -21.62 1.00 -6.17
N ILE A 416 -20.75 0.08 -6.59
CA ILE A 416 -20.93 -1.36 -6.36
C ILE A 416 -20.82 -1.69 -4.86
N LEU A 417 -19.74 -1.25 -4.22
CA LEU A 417 -19.46 -1.49 -2.79
C LEU A 417 -20.48 -0.79 -1.87
N GLY A 418 -21.27 0.15 -2.40
CA GLY A 418 -22.39 0.83 -1.75
C GLY A 418 -23.71 0.06 -1.79
N GLY A 419 -23.85 -0.96 -2.66
CA GLY A 419 -25.02 -1.85 -2.70
C GLY A 419 -25.71 -2.00 -4.05
N GLY A 420 -25.40 -1.15 -5.04
CA GLY A 420 -25.82 -1.35 -6.43
C GLY A 420 -27.30 -1.08 -6.75
N THR A 421 -27.80 0.12 -6.47
CA THR A 421 -29.02 0.67 -7.10
C THR A 421 -28.73 2.07 -7.68
N THR A 422 -29.59 2.55 -8.58
CA THR A 422 -29.31 3.76 -9.38
C THR A 422 -29.60 5.08 -8.64
N ASN A 423 -28.73 6.08 -8.91
CA ASN A 423 -28.79 7.50 -8.50
C ASN A 423 -28.53 7.78 -7.00
N PRO A 424 -28.05 8.99 -6.63
CA PRO A 424 -27.75 10.17 -7.44
C PRO A 424 -26.25 10.27 -7.83
N PRO A 425 -25.71 11.43 -8.28
CA PRO A 425 -24.25 11.63 -8.43
C PRO A 425 -23.47 11.43 -7.11
N PRO A 426 -22.12 11.51 -7.12
CA PRO A 426 -21.32 11.42 -5.90
C PRO A 426 -21.87 12.38 -4.84
N PRO A 427 -21.91 11.97 -3.55
CA PRO A 427 -22.39 12.86 -2.51
C PRO A 427 -21.52 14.11 -2.47
N THR A 428 -22.06 15.22 -2.93
CA THR A 428 -21.44 16.53 -2.73
C THR A 428 -21.31 16.73 -1.22
N ASN A 429 -20.06 16.74 -0.73
CA ASN A 429 -19.75 17.03 0.66
C ASN A 429 -20.51 18.29 1.07
N PRO A 430 -21.39 18.24 2.08
CA PRO A 430 -22.28 19.36 2.38
C PRO A 430 -21.45 20.61 2.67
N THR A 431 -21.77 21.70 1.97
CA THR A 431 -20.99 22.93 2.03
C THR A 431 -21.00 23.50 3.45
N VAL A 432 -19.84 23.43 4.12
CA VAL A 432 -19.60 24.16 5.36
C VAL A 432 -19.56 25.64 5.00
N THR A 433 -20.48 26.42 5.55
CA THR A 433 -20.52 27.86 5.29
C THR A 433 -19.29 28.50 5.91
N ASN A 434 -18.52 29.26 5.11
CA ASN A 434 -17.34 29.98 5.58
C ASN A 434 -16.32 29.03 6.26
N SER A 435 -15.96 27.94 5.57
CA SER A 435 -15.10 26.85 6.06
C SER A 435 -13.70 27.30 6.50
N GLY A 436 -13.16 28.35 5.90
CA GLY A 436 -11.84 28.93 6.20
C GLY A 436 -11.91 30.35 6.75
N PHE A 437 -13.03 30.75 7.37
CA PHE A 437 -13.16 31.99 8.18
C PHE A 437 -12.85 33.34 7.47
N GLU A 438 -12.70 33.35 6.15
CA GLU A 438 -12.49 34.57 5.33
C GLU A 438 -13.65 35.58 5.39
N SER A 439 -14.84 35.16 5.79
CA SER A 439 -15.98 36.05 6.09
C SER A 439 -16.16 36.26 7.61
N GLY A 440 -15.07 36.23 8.37
CA GLY A 440 -15.07 36.31 9.83
C GLY A 440 -15.85 35.16 10.46
N MET A 441 -16.71 35.46 11.45
CA MET A 441 -17.56 34.47 12.12
C MET A 441 -18.88 34.16 11.38
N THR A 442 -19.12 34.70 10.17
CA THR A 442 -20.39 34.46 9.44
C THR A 442 -20.63 32.97 9.22
N GLY A 443 -21.82 32.48 9.59
CA GLY A 443 -22.19 31.06 9.52
C GLY A 443 -21.75 30.20 10.72
N TRP A 444 -21.04 30.78 11.69
CA TRP A 444 -20.57 30.10 12.90
C TRP A 444 -21.22 30.73 14.14
N ASN A 445 -21.54 29.87 15.12
CA ASN A 445 -22.05 30.25 16.42
C ASN A 445 -20.95 30.01 17.47
N THR A 446 -20.95 30.80 18.54
CA THR A 446 -20.06 30.58 19.69
C THR A 446 -20.89 30.48 20.97
N TRP A 447 -20.63 29.43 21.74
CA TRP A 447 -21.18 29.25 23.10
C TRP A 447 -20.05 29.13 24.12
N SER A 448 -20.28 29.59 25.34
CA SER A 448 -19.32 29.53 26.45
C SER A 448 -20.07 29.37 27.77
N PRO A 449 -19.75 28.36 28.61
CA PRO A 449 -20.44 28.14 29.89
C PRO A 449 -20.04 29.14 30.98
N ASN A 450 -18.87 29.77 30.85
CA ASN A 450 -18.29 30.71 31.81
C ASN A 450 -18.24 32.16 31.28
N GLY A 451 -18.97 32.45 30.20
CA GLY A 451 -19.09 33.81 29.63
C GLY A 451 -17.88 34.27 28.82
N THR A 452 -16.85 33.45 28.62
CA THR A 452 -15.62 33.79 27.87
C THR A 452 -15.77 33.62 26.36
N ALA A 453 -16.96 33.85 25.79
CA ALA A 453 -17.23 33.66 24.36
C ALA A 453 -16.32 34.52 23.47
N GLY A 454 -15.91 35.71 23.93
CA GLY A 454 -14.95 36.58 23.25
C GLY A 454 -13.53 36.02 23.13
N ALA A 455 -13.25 34.83 23.70
CA ALA A 455 -12.04 34.07 23.40
C ALA A 455 -12.06 33.40 22.01
N ALA A 456 -13.22 33.32 21.35
CA ALA A 456 -13.33 32.91 19.95
C ALA A 456 -13.48 34.14 19.05
N PHE A 457 -12.56 34.28 18.09
CA PHE A 457 -12.55 35.35 17.10
C PHE A 457 -11.82 34.90 15.84
N THR A 458 -11.89 35.69 14.76
CA THR A 458 -11.14 35.44 13.52
C THR A 458 -10.02 36.45 13.35
N GLU A 459 -8.86 36.00 12.90
CA GLU A 459 -7.69 36.83 12.65
C GLU A 459 -6.82 36.28 11.52
N THR A 460 -5.81 37.05 11.12
CA THR A 460 -4.82 36.69 10.10
C THR A 460 -3.42 36.39 10.69
N TYR A 461 -3.31 36.25 12.02
CA TYR A 461 -2.03 36.19 12.72
C TYR A 461 -1.28 34.86 12.52
N ASN A 462 -0.21 34.92 11.72
CA ASN A 462 0.52 33.78 11.15
C ASN A 462 -0.22 33.01 10.04
N GLY A 463 -1.34 33.55 9.53
CA GLY A 463 -2.08 33.04 8.37
C GLY A 463 -2.86 31.74 8.61
N GLY A 464 -3.85 31.51 7.74
CA GLY A 464 -4.55 30.23 7.65
C GLY A 464 -3.63 29.11 7.15
N TYR A 465 -4.21 27.93 6.90
CA TYR A 465 -3.49 26.80 6.30
C TYR A 465 -3.23 27.03 4.81
N ASN A 466 -4.24 27.53 4.07
CA ASN A 466 -4.16 27.88 2.64
C ASN A 466 -4.80 29.25 2.34
N SER A 467 -5.02 30.07 3.36
CA SER A 467 -5.89 31.23 3.35
C SER A 467 -5.29 32.37 4.21
N ALA A 468 -5.96 33.53 4.27
CA ALA A 468 -5.49 34.67 5.05
C ALA A 468 -5.95 34.59 6.51
N ASN A 469 -7.20 34.22 6.73
CA ASN A 469 -7.87 34.17 8.02
C ASN A 469 -7.92 32.74 8.60
N HIS A 470 -8.16 32.65 9.90
CA HIS A 470 -8.60 31.44 10.59
C HIS A 470 -9.47 31.79 11.79
N LEU A 471 -10.21 30.81 12.32
CA LEU A 471 -10.73 30.90 13.69
C LEU A 471 -9.57 30.75 14.67
N THR A 472 -9.54 31.60 15.70
CA THR A 472 -8.69 31.49 16.88
C THR A 472 -9.54 31.32 18.13
N HIS A 473 -9.13 30.38 18.98
CA HIS A 473 -9.56 30.23 20.36
C HIS A 473 -8.38 30.62 21.28
N TYR A 474 -8.41 31.82 21.87
CA TYR A 474 -7.35 32.39 22.71
C TYR A 474 -7.89 33.38 23.75
N SER A 475 -7.25 33.46 24.93
CA SER A 475 -7.49 34.50 25.92
C SER A 475 -6.24 34.76 26.78
N PRO A 476 -6.04 35.98 27.31
CA PRO A 476 -5.04 36.25 28.35
C PRO A 476 -5.40 35.63 29.72
N GLY A 477 -6.62 35.11 29.89
CA GLY A 477 -7.06 34.36 31.07
C GLY A 477 -7.60 32.97 30.72
N ALA A 478 -8.06 32.23 31.74
CA ALA A 478 -8.78 30.97 31.52
C ALA A 478 -10.05 31.20 30.68
N PHE A 479 -10.42 30.23 29.84
CA PHE A 479 -11.58 30.32 28.96
C PHE A 479 -12.16 28.95 28.61
N GLU A 480 -13.46 28.91 28.32
CA GLU A 480 -14.10 27.75 27.68
C GLU A 480 -15.00 28.23 26.55
N THR A 481 -14.80 27.72 25.34
CA THR A 481 -15.54 28.16 24.16
C THR A 481 -15.73 27.06 23.12
N TRP A 482 -16.99 26.94 22.66
CA TRP A 482 -17.49 26.03 21.65
C TRP A 482 -17.88 26.86 20.43
N THR A 483 -17.08 26.81 19.37
CA THR A 483 -17.42 27.47 18.09
C THR A 483 -17.84 26.41 17.08
N TYR A 484 -19.05 26.56 16.56
CA TYR A 484 -19.74 25.49 15.84
C TYR A 484 -20.68 25.98 14.73
N GLN A 485 -20.92 25.08 13.78
CA GLN A 485 -21.96 25.20 12.77
C GLN A 485 -22.98 24.08 12.96
N THR A 486 -24.25 24.35 12.63
CA THR A 486 -25.33 23.36 12.66
C THR A 486 -25.93 23.26 11.27
N ILE A 487 -25.90 22.07 10.67
CA ILE A 487 -26.55 21.80 9.39
C ILE A 487 -27.78 20.92 9.65
N ASN A 488 -28.92 21.37 9.10
CA ASN A 488 -30.20 20.68 9.14
C ASN A 488 -30.59 20.23 7.73
N GLY A 489 -31.40 19.18 7.61
CA GLY A 489 -31.80 18.62 6.32
C GLY A 489 -30.69 17.85 5.60
N LEU A 490 -29.63 17.44 6.31
CA LEU A 490 -28.61 16.54 5.75
C LEU A 490 -29.26 15.23 5.27
N PRO A 491 -28.89 14.70 4.09
CA PRO A 491 -29.27 13.35 3.71
C PRO A 491 -28.77 12.33 4.72
N ASN A 492 -29.59 11.35 5.09
CA ASN A 492 -29.16 10.30 6.02
C ASN A 492 -27.94 9.54 5.47
N GLY A 493 -27.04 9.15 6.38
CA GLY A 493 -25.77 8.50 6.02
C GLY A 493 -24.69 8.72 7.06
N ASN A 494 -23.49 8.25 6.75
CA ASN A 494 -22.32 8.37 7.61
C ASN A 494 -21.50 9.62 7.23
N TYR A 495 -20.94 10.29 8.23
CA TYR A 495 -20.20 11.53 8.06
C TYR A 495 -18.97 11.61 8.99
N ARG A 496 -17.91 12.29 8.55
CA ARG A 496 -16.80 12.77 9.39
C ARG A 496 -16.63 14.27 9.20
N VAL A 497 -16.23 14.98 10.25
CA VAL A 497 -15.82 16.38 10.14
C VAL A 497 -14.31 16.41 10.11
N ARG A 498 -13.75 16.98 9.04
CA ARG A 498 -12.32 17.18 8.81
C ARG A 498 -11.99 18.66 8.95
N ALA A 499 -10.84 18.99 9.51
CA ALA A 499 -10.35 20.37 9.54
C ALA A 499 -8.82 20.41 9.68
N TRP A 500 -8.22 21.56 9.36
CA TRP A 500 -6.86 21.88 9.74
C TRP A 500 -6.85 22.61 11.08
N VAL A 501 -5.93 22.21 11.96
CA VAL A 501 -5.76 22.79 13.29
C VAL A 501 -4.30 23.12 13.60
N ARG A 502 -4.10 24.10 14.47
CA ARG A 502 -2.80 24.45 15.05
C ARG A 502 -2.99 24.70 16.55
N LYS A 503 -2.06 24.31 17.42
CA LYS A 503 -2.24 24.42 18.88
C LYS A 503 -0.94 24.65 19.62
N GLY A 504 -0.92 25.69 20.46
CA GLY A 504 0.12 25.96 21.45
C GLY A 504 -0.46 26.10 22.86
N GLY A 505 0.31 25.69 23.87
CA GLY A 505 -0.11 25.72 25.28
C GLY A 505 -1.02 24.57 25.71
N ASP A 506 -1.35 24.61 27.00
CA ASP A 506 -2.05 23.56 27.74
C ASP A 506 -3.54 23.88 27.91
N PHE A 507 -4.35 22.82 27.96
CA PHE A 507 -5.80 22.86 28.00
C PHE A 507 -6.34 21.76 28.91
N GLY A 508 -7.45 22.02 29.62
CA GLY A 508 -8.24 20.98 30.29
C GLY A 508 -8.86 20.03 29.27
N PHE A 509 -9.30 20.57 28.12
CA PHE A 509 -9.49 19.81 26.88
C PHE A 509 -9.40 20.72 25.65
N SER A 510 -9.01 20.14 24.51
CA SER A 510 -9.08 20.77 23.20
C SER A 510 -9.44 19.71 22.17
N ARG A 511 -10.57 19.82 21.50
CA ARG A 511 -11.09 18.75 20.63
C ARG A 511 -11.91 19.26 19.44
N LEU A 512 -11.66 18.69 18.26
CA LEU A 512 -12.56 18.74 17.12
C LEU A 512 -13.69 17.76 17.42
N GLN A 513 -14.96 18.20 17.40
CA GLN A 513 -16.09 17.37 17.79
C GLN A 513 -17.32 17.58 16.90
N ALA A 514 -18.17 16.56 16.86
CA ALA A 514 -19.48 16.62 16.21
C ALA A 514 -20.53 15.79 16.98
N LYS A 515 -21.81 16.14 16.84
CA LYS A 515 -22.95 15.42 17.44
C LYS A 515 -24.16 15.44 16.51
N THR A 516 -24.96 14.37 16.55
CA THR A 516 -26.15 14.17 15.69
C THR A 516 -27.48 14.47 16.40
N CYS A 517 -27.42 15.07 17.59
CA CYS A 517 -28.56 15.64 18.31
C CYS A 517 -28.10 16.77 19.24
N ALA A 518 -29.02 17.59 19.76
CA ALA A 518 -28.67 18.78 20.55
C ALA A 518 -27.94 18.49 21.89
N SER A 519 -28.27 17.37 22.56
CA SER A 519 -27.89 17.10 23.96
C SER A 519 -27.14 15.78 24.21
N CYS A 520 -26.75 15.06 23.16
CA CYS A 520 -25.98 13.82 23.26
C CYS A 520 -24.46 14.08 23.37
N SER A 521 -23.75 13.12 23.94
CA SER A 521 -22.28 13.08 23.92
C SER A 521 -21.76 13.16 22.47
N PRO A 522 -20.83 14.07 22.16
CA PRO A 522 -20.29 14.19 20.81
C PRO A 522 -19.25 13.09 20.52
N ALA A 523 -19.12 12.71 19.25
CA ALA A 523 -17.91 12.05 18.77
C ALA A 523 -16.81 13.12 18.64
N ALA A 524 -15.63 12.87 19.21
CA ALA A 524 -14.59 13.89 19.30
C ALA A 524 -13.19 13.30 19.13
N THR A 525 -12.31 14.09 18.52
CA THR A 525 -10.87 13.84 18.40
C THR A 525 -10.14 14.93 19.19
N ASN A 526 -9.43 14.53 20.24
CA ASN A 526 -8.62 15.44 21.02
C ASN A 526 -7.41 15.92 20.20
N LEU A 527 -7.14 17.22 20.24
CA LEU A 527 -5.95 17.81 19.65
C LEU A 527 -4.73 17.51 20.52
N GLY A 528 -3.65 17.02 19.90
CA GLY A 528 -2.33 16.90 20.51
C GLY A 528 -1.62 18.26 20.67
N THR A 529 -0.32 18.31 20.38
CA THR A 529 0.47 19.55 20.43
C THR A 529 1.07 19.80 19.05
N TYR A 530 0.62 20.87 18.39
CA TYR A 530 0.83 21.09 16.95
C TYR A 530 1.38 22.49 16.69
N GLY A 531 2.70 22.62 16.62
CA GLY A 531 3.38 23.89 16.29
C GLY A 531 3.13 24.38 14.86
N ALA A 532 2.75 23.46 13.96
CA ALA A 532 2.35 23.69 12.57
C ALA A 532 0.94 23.16 12.30
N TRP A 533 0.32 23.63 11.21
CA TRP A 533 -0.99 23.16 10.75
C TRP A 533 -1.01 21.64 10.54
N THR A 534 -1.99 20.97 11.15
CA THR A 534 -2.17 19.52 11.15
C THR A 534 -3.62 19.20 10.82
N GLN A 535 -3.87 18.28 9.88
CA GLN A 535 -5.23 17.85 9.55
C GLN A 535 -5.73 16.81 10.56
N LEU A 536 -6.97 16.97 11.03
CA LEU A 536 -7.67 16.01 11.89
C LEU A 536 -9.06 15.68 11.33
N GLU A 537 -9.58 14.52 11.73
CA GLU A 537 -10.98 14.13 11.52
C GLU A 537 -11.64 13.72 12.84
N THR A 538 -12.94 13.91 12.96
CA THR A 538 -13.75 13.22 13.99
C THR A 538 -13.90 11.73 13.67
N PRO A 539 -14.25 10.87 14.65
CA PRO A 539 -14.80 9.57 14.35
C PRO A 539 -16.05 9.69 13.45
N THR A 540 -16.38 8.63 12.71
CA THR A 540 -17.58 8.59 11.86
C THR A 540 -18.86 8.64 12.70
N LEU A 541 -19.81 9.51 12.32
CA LEU A 541 -21.14 9.62 12.90
C LEU A 541 -22.22 9.20 11.91
N ALA A 542 -23.23 8.48 12.37
CA ALA A 542 -24.44 8.18 11.59
C ALA A 542 -25.48 9.28 11.78
N VAL A 543 -25.74 10.07 10.74
CA VAL A 543 -26.83 11.05 10.68
C VAL A 543 -28.10 10.34 10.22
N THR A 544 -29.10 10.29 11.09
CA THR A 544 -30.39 9.59 10.88
C THR A 544 -31.61 10.51 10.93
N ALA A 545 -31.45 11.73 11.45
CA ALA A 545 -32.49 12.76 11.58
C ALA A 545 -32.14 14.05 10.79
N GLY A 546 -31.19 13.97 9.85
CA GLY A 546 -30.72 15.10 9.05
C GLY A 546 -30.07 16.27 9.80
N TYR A 547 -29.72 16.10 11.08
CA TYR A 547 -29.06 17.09 11.92
C TYR A 547 -27.59 16.71 12.18
N LEU A 548 -26.69 17.68 12.08
CA LEU A 548 -25.33 17.60 12.60
C LEU A 548 -24.88 18.97 13.14
N GLU A 549 -24.33 18.99 14.35
CA GLU A 549 -23.62 20.15 14.91
C GLU A 549 -22.14 19.79 15.08
N PHE A 550 -21.23 20.66 14.64
CA PHE A 550 -19.79 20.38 14.62
C PHE A 550 -18.91 21.63 14.70
N GLY A 551 -17.66 21.45 15.11
CA GLY A 551 -16.68 22.53 15.23
C GLY A 551 -15.57 22.21 16.25
N LEU A 552 -15.01 23.26 16.85
CA LEU A 552 -13.91 23.19 17.82
C LEU A 552 -14.39 23.52 19.24
N HIS A 553 -14.14 22.63 20.20
CA HIS A 553 -14.40 22.87 21.63
C HIS A 553 -13.09 22.89 22.43
N THR A 554 -12.85 23.95 23.19
CA THR A 554 -11.63 24.12 23.99
C THR A 554 -11.91 24.73 25.36
N GLN A 555 -11.27 24.19 26.39
CA GLN A 555 -11.20 24.75 27.74
C GLN A 555 -9.73 24.92 28.13
N ALA A 556 -9.28 26.16 28.34
CA ALA A 556 -7.95 26.47 28.89
C ALA A 556 -8.10 26.93 30.35
N THR A 557 -7.31 26.36 31.25
CA THR A 557 -7.30 26.67 32.69
C THR A 557 -6.39 27.85 33.06
N SER A 558 -5.61 28.33 32.10
CA SER A 558 -4.74 29.51 32.18
C SER A 558 -4.73 30.27 30.85
N GLY A 559 -4.26 31.52 30.86
CA GLY A 559 -4.03 32.28 29.62
C GLY A 559 -2.80 31.82 28.83
N SER A 560 -2.58 32.43 27.67
CA SER A 560 -1.47 32.16 26.73
C SER A 560 -1.58 30.86 25.91
N SER A 561 -2.58 30.03 26.15
CA SER A 561 -2.92 28.87 25.31
C SER A 561 -3.77 29.28 24.10
N TYR A 562 -3.51 28.70 22.92
CA TYR A 562 -4.24 28.97 21.69
C TYR A 562 -4.55 27.71 20.87
N VAL A 563 -5.68 27.71 20.18
CA VAL A 563 -5.96 26.80 19.05
C VAL A 563 -6.45 27.60 17.85
N HIS A 564 -5.93 27.32 16.66
CA HIS A 564 -6.47 27.82 15.40
C HIS A 564 -7.20 26.69 14.65
N LEU A 565 -8.22 27.04 13.87
CA LEU A 565 -9.01 26.14 13.02
C LEU A 565 -9.23 26.77 11.63
N ASP A 566 -9.00 25.99 10.58
CA ASP A 566 -9.15 26.41 9.17
C ASP A 566 -9.60 25.23 8.27
N ASP A 567 -10.08 25.54 7.07
CA ASP A 567 -10.53 24.61 6.02
C ASP A 567 -11.36 23.43 6.58
N VAL A 568 -12.48 23.78 7.23
CA VAL A 568 -13.42 22.81 7.81
C VAL A 568 -14.31 22.19 6.73
N GLN A 569 -14.30 20.87 6.64
CA GLN A 569 -14.99 20.08 5.61
C GLN A 569 -15.89 19.02 6.24
N LEU A 570 -17.14 18.92 5.79
CA LEU A 570 -18.04 17.82 6.16
C LEU A 570 -17.95 16.72 5.10
N ILE A 571 -17.26 15.63 5.43
CA ILE A 571 -17.03 14.49 4.54
C ILE A 571 -18.18 13.51 4.69
N ARG A 572 -18.94 13.25 3.61
CA ARG A 572 -19.90 12.13 3.59
C ARG A 572 -19.17 10.83 3.21
N GLN A 573 -19.57 9.72 3.84
CA GLN A 573 -18.94 8.39 3.75
C GLN A 573 -19.86 7.40 3.02
#